data_AF-A0A8H6EM88-F1
#
_entry.id   AF-A0A8H6EM88-F1
#
_cell.length_a   1.000
_cell.length_b   1.000
_cell.length_c   1.000
_cell.angle_alpha   90.00
_cell.angle_beta   90.00
_cell.angle_gamma   90.00
#
_symmetry.space_group_name_H-M   'P 1'
#
loop_
_entity.id
_entity.type
_entity.pdbx_description
1 polymer ?
#
loop_
_entity_poly.entity_id
_entity_poly.type
_entity_poly.pdbx_seq_one_letter_code
_entity_poly.pdbx_strand_id
1 'polypeptide(L)'
;MRNRHVKQSIPSLLSEIRAKLALCNNDISKLGPPCDTNFQQFTLINGIATKYSRMAENSLNGNYRGLNKSDMFARKLIRDGLDKFCTTLQAEGPVKPFVTCTAEAKLILTDDGMTWSEKLMKDPTYGWIRQVIGSFRGTEFPGDLNPLVVDFLWRKQTTGWRAIAEDALAEAESIVERVNEALFQIVCSDDDLRVNLRDWLHADFQKASVDAAKELEPAVLNTHDSLEAYYELARWRFTDNAATQVIERHQLGPDGPLRLFSPQYVSEKLYGEQNEDALSNLVGENPNKAQKRLGLDSERRSLEESMKRLQAFKML
;
A
#
# COMPACT_ATOMS: atom_id res chain seq x y z
N MET A 1 -12.12 56.68 -79.70
CA MET A 1 -11.41 56.50 -78.40
C MET A 1 -12.03 55.43 -77.51
N ARG A 2 -13.37 55.35 -77.34
CA ARG A 2 -14.06 54.41 -76.42
C ARG A 2 -13.72 52.92 -76.63
N ASN A 3 -13.68 52.44 -77.89
CA ASN A 3 -13.35 51.03 -78.21
C ASN A 3 -11.89 50.62 -77.90
N ARG A 4 -10.95 51.58 -77.81
CA ARG A 4 -9.54 51.29 -77.50
C ARG A 4 -9.34 51.06 -76.01
N HIS A 5 -9.99 51.89 -75.19
CA HIS A 5 -10.03 51.75 -73.74
C HIS A 5 -10.70 50.43 -73.33
N VAL A 6 -11.85 50.10 -73.93
CA VAL A 6 -12.54 48.82 -73.66
C VAL A 6 -11.65 47.61 -73.97
N LYS A 7 -10.94 47.61 -75.10
CA LYS A 7 -10.01 46.52 -75.46
C LYS A 7 -8.82 46.39 -74.51
N GLN A 8 -8.36 47.50 -73.92
CA GLN A 8 -7.24 47.51 -72.97
C GLN A 8 -7.67 47.07 -71.55
N SER A 9 -8.94 47.27 -71.18
CA SER A 9 -9.47 46.87 -69.86
C SER A 9 -9.86 45.38 -69.77
N ILE A 10 -10.17 44.73 -70.89
CA ILE A 10 -10.62 43.33 -70.93
C ILE A 10 -9.62 42.35 -70.28
N PRO A 11 -8.30 42.41 -70.55
CA PRO A 11 -7.34 41.48 -69.93
C PRO A 11 -7.26 41.62 -68.40
N SER A 12 -7.35 42.86 -67.90
CA SER A 12 -7.34 43.16 -66.45
C SER A 12 -8.58 42.56 -65.77
N LEU A 13 -9.76 42.80 -66.35
CA LEU A 13 -11.03 42.23 -65.87
C LEU A 13 -11.02 40.70 -65.91
N LEU A 14 -10.45 40.10 -66.96
CA LEU A 14 -10.27 38.64 -67.06
C LEU A 14 -9.39 38.09 -65.94
N SER A 15 -8.32 38.82 -65.56
CA SER A 15 -7.45 38.42 -64.45
C SER A 15 -8.17 38.51 -63.10
N GLU A 16 -8.95 39.57 -62.87
CA GLU A 16 -9.76 39.73 -61.65
C GLU A 16 -10.84 38.67 -61.53
N ILE A 17 -11.55 38.38 -62.62
CA ILE A 17 -12.56 37.32 -62.65
C ILE A 17 -11.93 35.97 -62.33
N ARG A 18 -10.77 35.65 -62.92
CA ARG A 18 -10.05 34.40 -62.63
C ARG A 18 -9.60 34.33 -61.17
N ALA A 19 -9.10 35.42 -60.60
CA ALA A 19 -8.72 35.48 -59.19
C ALA A 19 -9.92 35.25 -58.27
N LYS A 20 -11.06 35.91 -58.54
CA LYS A 20 -12.30 35.68 -57.79
C LYS A 20 -12.83 34.26 -57.95
N LEU A 21 -12.77 33.69 -59.14
CA LEU A 21 -13.22 32.31 -59.40
C LEU A 21 -12.34 31.30 -58.66
N ALA A 22 -11.01 31.53 -58.61
CA ALA A 22 -10.10 30.72 -57.82
C ALA A 22 -10.40 30.81 -56.31
N LEU A 23 -10.73 32.00 -55.79
CA LEU A 23 -11.16 32.18 -54.39
C LEU A 23 -12.47 31.44 -54.12
N CYS A 24 -13.50 31.65 -54.96
CA CYS A 24 -14.78 30.95 -54.83
C CYS A 24 -14.62 29.43 -54.86
N ASN A 25 -13.81 28.89 -55.76
CA ASN A 25 -13.57 27.45 -55.82
C ASN A 25 -12.84 26.93 -54.58
N ASN A 26 -11.90 27.71 -54.03
CA ASN A 26 -11.22 27.37 -52.79
C ASN A 26 -12.22 27.36 -51.62
N ASP A 27 -13.08 28.38 -51.52
CA ASP A 27 -14.07 28.45 -50.45
C ASP A 27 -15.14 27.35 -50.57
N ILE A 28 -15.61 27.02 -51.79
CA ILE A 28 -16.50 25.87 -52.03
C ILE A 28 -15.81 24.56 -51.62
N SER A 29 -14.51 24.40 -51.91
CA SER A 29 -13.78 23.20 -51.50
C SER A 29 -13.69 23.03 -49.98
N LYS A 30 -13.69 24.14 -49.22
CA LYS A 30 -13.71 24.12 -47.75
C LYS A 30 -15.10 23.76 -47.19
N LEU A 31 -16.17 24.16 -47.86
CA LEU A 31 -17.55 23.85 -47.47
C LEU A 31 -17.91 22.37 -47.66
N GLY A 32 -17.13 21.64 -48.47
CA GLY A 32 -17.36 20.22 -48.72
C GLY A 32 -18.57 19.95 -49.64
N PRO A 33 -18.92 18.67 -49.84
CA PRO A 33 -20.04 18.29 -50.69
C PRO A 33 -21.39 18.69 -50.07
N PRO A 34 -22.39 19.09 -50.88
CA PRO A 34 -23.75 19.37 -50.40
C PRO A 34 -24.33 18.18 -49.63
N CYS A 35 -24.94 18.45 -48.48
CA CYS A 35 -25.47 17.45 -47.54
C CYS A 35 -26.98 17.62 -47.33
N ASP A 36 -27.71 17.60 -48.43
CA ASP A 36 -29.13 17.99 -48.46
C ASP A 36 -30.04 16.79 -48.16
N THR A 37 -29.53 15.57 -48.38
CA THR A 37 -30.25 14.32 -48.15
C THR A 37 -29.76 13.60 -46.89
N ASN A 38 -30.65 12.87 -46.22
CA ASN A 38 -30.30 12.06 -45.05
C ASN A 38 -29.14 11.08 -45.34
N PHE A 39 -29.11 10.49 -46.53
CA PHE A 39 -28.03 9.59 -46.94
C PHE A 39 -26.67 10.29 -47.03
N GLN A 40 -26.62 11.51 -47.57
CA GLN A 40 -25.39 12.30 -47.64
C GLN A 40 -24.93 12.75 -46.25
N GLN A 41 -25.86 13.21 -45.40
CA GLN A 41 -25.58 13.57 -44.01
C GLN A 41 -25.03 12.38 -43.22
N PHE A 42 -25.66 11.21 -43.32
CA PHE A 42 -25.17 9.99 -42.69
C PHE A 42 -23.79 9.60 -43.20
N THR A 43 -23.58 9.66 -44.53
CA THR A 43 -22.28 9.35 -45.15
C THR A 43 -21.16 10.26 -44.65
N LEU A 44 -21.45 11.55 -44.49
CA LEU A 44 -20.52 12.53 -43.94
C LEU A 44 -20.13 12.18 -42.49
N ILE A 45 -21.13 12.04 -41.61
CA ILE A 45 -20.89 11.72 -40.20
C ILE A 45 -20.18 10.38 -40.04
N ASN A 46 -20.61 9.35 -40.77
CA ASN A 46 -19.98 8.03 -40.73
C ASN A 46 -18.53 8.06 -41.25
N GLY A 47 -18.25 8.89 -42.25
CA GLY A 47 -16.89 9.12 -42.75
C GLY A 47 -15.98 9.79 -41.71
N ILE A 48 -16.51 10.78 -40.99
CA ILE A 48 -15.82 11.42 -39.86
C ILE A 48 -15.57 10.40 -38.75
N ALA A 49 -16.60 9.65 -38.34
CA ALA A 49 -16.52 8.63 -37.31
C ALA A 49 -15.48 7.54 -37.67
N THR A 50 -15.47 7.06 -38.92
CA THR A 50 -14.50 6.05 -39.38
C THR A 50 -13.06 6.55 -39.25
N LYS A 51 -12.81 7.80 -39.66
CA LYS A 51 -11.47 8.41 -39.54
C LYS A 51 -11.09 8.62 -38.07
N TYR A 52 -12.02 9.12 -37.26
CA TYR A 52 -11.85 9.34 -35.84
C TYR A 52 -11.48 8.04 -35.13
N SER A 53 -12.30 6.99 -35.29
CA SER A 53 -12.08 5.69 -34.65
C SER A 53 -10.70 5.13 -34.95
N ARG A 54 -10.25 5.20 -36.21
CA ARG A 54 -8.90 4.75 -36.59
C ARG A 54 -7.80 5.53 -35.89
N MET A 55 -7.93 6.85 -35.78
CA MET A 55 -6.92 7.70 -35.12
C MET A 55 -6.94 7.52 -33.60
N ALA A 56 -8.12 7.42 -33.00
CA ALA A 56 -8.30 7.13 -31.59
C ALA A 56 -7.70 5.77 -31.23
N GLU A 57 -7.95 4.73 -32.03
CA GLU A 57 -7.38 3.40 -31.81
C GLU A 57 -5.84 3.41 -31.90
N ASN A 58 -5.29 4.11 -32.88
CA ASN A 58 -3.84 4.36 -32.99
C ASN A 58 -3.28 5.04 -31.74
N SER A 59 -3.96 6.08 -31.26
CA SER A 59 -3.60 6.84 -30.06
C SER A 59 -3.64 6.00 -28.77
N LEU A 60 -4.67 5.18 -28.60
CA LEU A 60 -4.90 4.29 -27.45
C LEU A 60 -3.95 3.08 -27.45
N ASN A 61 -3.56 2.58 -28.61
CA ASN A 61 -2.66 1.43 -28.73
C ASN A 61 -1.18 1.81 -28.76
N GLY A 62 -0.85 3.10 -28.72
CA GLY A 62 0.52 3.57 -28.84
C GLY A 62 1.09 3.46 -30.26
N ASN A 63 0.24 3.25 -31.26
CA ASN A 63 0.61 3.24 -32.67
C ASN A 63 0.48 4.66 -33.23
N TYR A 64 1.51 5.49 -33.05
CA TYR A 64 1.46 6.91 -33.41
C TYR A 64 1.60 7.20 -34.91
N ARG A 65 1.53 6.19 -35.78
CA ARG A 65 1.56 6.38 -37.22
C ARG A 65 0.30 7.14 -37.68
N GLY A 66 0.51 8.25 -38.39
CA GLY A 66 -0.57 9.13 -38.85
C GLY A 66 -1.09 10.09 -37.78
N LEU A 67 -0.44 10.15 -36.60
CA LEU A 67 -0.66 11.19 -35.59
C LEU A 67 0.53 12.15 -35.63
N ASN A 68 0.28 13.42 -35.92
CA ASN A 68 1.35 14.38 -36.24
C ASN A 68 1.78 15.23 -35.04
N LYS A 69 1.07 15.13 -33.92
CA LYS A 69 1.30 15.91 -32.71
C LYS A 69 1.31 14.99 -31.48
N SER A 70 2.17 15.30 -30.51
CA SER A 70 2.32 14.50 -29.29
C SER A 70 1.15 14.62 -28.31
N ASP A 71 0.36 15.70 -28.41
CA ASP A 71 -0.89 15.90 -27.69
C ASP A 71 -1.96 14.86 -28.07
N MET A 72 -1.78 14.15 -29.18
CA MET A 72 -2.66 13.08 -29.65
C MET A 72 -2.26 11.70 -29.09
N PHE A 73 -1.21 11.57 -28.28
CA PHE A 73 -0.68 10.27 -27.86
C PHE A 73 -1.31 9.80 -26.53
N ALA A 74 -2.61 9.50 -26.53
CA ALA A 74 -3.38 9.19 -25.31
C ALA A 74 -2.70 8.14 -24.42
N ARG A 75 -2.24 7.02 -24.99
CA ARG A 75 -1.58 5.96 -24.20
C ARG A 75 -0.34 6.46 -23.47
N LYS A 76 0.48 7.30 -24.11
CA LYS A 76 1.66 7.89 -23.48
C LYS A 76 1.25 8.86 -22.39
N LEU A 77 0.39 9.83 -22.72
CA LEU A 77 0.00 10.90 -21.80
C LEU A 77 -0.66 10.35 -20.53
N ILE A 78 -1.55 9.36 -20.67
CA ILE A 78 -2.17 8.68 -19.53
C ILE A 78 -1.13 7.93 -18.70
N ARG A 79 -0.15 7.25 -19.32
CA ARG A 79 0.93 6.60 -18.57
C ARG A 79 1.78 7.61 -17.81
N ASP A 80 2.17 8.71 -18.44
CA ASP A 80 2.94 9.78 -17.80
C ASP A 80 2.17 10.36 -16.59
N GLY A 81 0.85 10.55 -16.74
CA GLY A 81 -0.05 10.97 -15.66
C GLY A 81 -0.15 9.96 -14.52
N LEU A 82 -0.25 8.66 -14.84
CA LEU A 82 -0.28 7.58 -13.85
C LEU A 82 1.06 7.43 -13.11
N ASP A 83 2.19 7.61 -13.80
CA ASP A 83 3.51 7.59 -13.18
C ASP A 83 3.68 8.76 -12.19
N LYS A 84 3.16 9.94 -12.57
CA LYS A 84 3.09 11.10 -11.67
C LYS A 84 2.19 10.82 -10.47
N PHE A 85 1.02 10.22 -10.68
CA PHE A 85 0.13 9.80 -9.60
C PHE A 85 0.83 8.85 -8.61
N CYS A 86 1.49 7.79 -9.11
CA CYS A 86 2.24 6.85 -8.28
C CYS A 86 3.33 7.55 -7.47
N THR A 87 4.09 8.44 -8.11
CA THR A 87 5.16 9.20 -7.45
C THR A 87 4.59 10.12 -6.36
N THR A 88 3.49 10.81 -6.65
CA THR A 88 2.81 11.72 -5.70
C THR A 88 2.24 10.93 -4.53
N LEU A 89 1.58 9.80 -4.78
CA LEU A 89 1.03 8.94 -3.73
C LEU A 89 2.12 8.38 -2.82
N GLN A 90 3.30 8.04 -3.36
CA GLN A 90 4.43 7.58 -2.55
C GLN A 90 5.03 8.69 -1.68
N ALA A 91 5.12 9.92 -2.21
CA ALA A 91 5.75 11.04 -1.52
C ALA A 91 4.82 11.75 -0.51
N GLU A 92 3.57 11.95 -0.90
CA GLU A 92 2.59 12.80 -0.20
C GLU A 92 1.41 12.00 0.36
N GLY A 93 1.26 10.73 -0.03
CA GLY A 93 0.20 9.87 0.47
C GLY A 93 0.29 9.65 2.00
N PRO A 94 1.45 9.25 2.55
CA PRO A 94 1.63 9.11 4.00
C PRO A 94 1.74 10.46 4.71
N VAL A 95 0.90 10.69 5.71
CA VAL A 95 0.99 11.88 6.61
C VAL A 95 2.31 11.92 7.37
N LYS A 96 2.87 10.76 7.73
CA LYS A 96 4.22 10.62 8.29
C LYS A 96 4.97 9.54 7.54
N PRO A 97 5.94 9.89 6.67
CA PRO A 97 6.71 8.88 5.94
C PRO A 97 7.37 7.88 6.89
N PHE A 98 7.35 6.60 6.53
CA PHE A 98 8.13 5.60 7.23
C PHE A 98 9.61 5.83 6.97
N VAL A 99 10.42 5.58 8.00
CA VAL A 99 11.87 5.57 7.83
C VAL A 99 12.22 4.36 6.96
N THR A 100 12.98 4.57 5.89
CA THR A 100 13.42 3.48 5.03
C THR A 100 14.47 2.64 5.75
N CYS A 101 14.55 1.34 5.44
CA CYS A 101 15.57 0.46 6.02
C CYS A 101 17.00 0.97 5.81
N THR A 102 17.25 1.69 4.70
CA THR A 102 18.54 2.32 4.41
C THR A 102 18.81 3.56 5.26
N ALA A 103 17.78 4.33 5.62
CA ALA A 103 17.90 5.45 6.54
C ALA A 103 18.08 4.97 7.99
N GLU A 104 17.37 3.92 8.41
CA GLU A 104 17.55 3.27 9.71
C GLU A 104 18.96 2.71 9.85
N ALA A 105 19.48 2.03 8.83
CA ALA A 105 20.84 1.51 8.84
C ALA A 105 21.89 2.61 9.05
N LYS A 106 21.71 3.79 8.42
CA LYS A 106 22.60 4.94 8.63
C LYS A 106 22.55 5.48 10.06
N LEU A 107 21.37 5.54 10.67
CA LEU A 107 21.17 5.95 12.06
C LEU A 107 21.83 4.99 13.05
N ILE A 108 21.82 3.69 12.76
CA ILE A 108 22.37 2.67 13.67
C ILE A 108 23.91 2.70 13.67
N LEU A 109 24.53 2.96 12.50
CA LEU A 109 25.98 2.90 12.28
C LEU A 109 26.79 4.03 12.92
N THR A 110 26.18 5.09 13.43
CA THR A 110 26.91 6.20 14.08
C THR A 110 27.38 5.79 15.47
N ASP A 111 28.67 5.92 15.79
CA ASP A 111 29.20 5.60 17.12
C ASP A 111 29.08 6.81 18.07
N ASP A 112 27.94 6.92 18.73
CA ASP A 112 27.56 8.00 19.65
C ASP A 112 27.29 7.49 21.08
N GLY A 113 27.68 6.25 21.38
CA GLY A 113 27.48 5.61 22.69
C GLY A 113 26.02 5.24 23.04
N MET A 114 25.08 5.42 22.11
CA MET A 114 23.67 5.04 22.29
C MET A 114 23.37 3.62 21.77
N THR A 115 22.36 2.98 22.35
CA THR A 115 21.81 1.72 21.81
C THR A 115 21.08 1.98 20.49
N TRP A 116 20.96 0.96 19.65
CA TRP A 116 20.27 1.07 18.36
C TRP A 116 18.79 1.50 18.52
N SER A 117 18.14 1.09 19.61
CA SER A 117 16.75 1.46 19.91
C SER A 117 16.63 2.93 20.28
N GLU A 118 17.52 3.46 21.11
CA GLU A 118 17.54 4.89 21.47
C GLU A 118 17.73 5.79 20.25
N LYS A 119 18.54 5.36 19.27
CA LYS A 119 18.74 6.10 18.01
C LYS A 119 17.48 6.13 17.16
N LEU A 120 16.77 5.00 17.02
CA LEU A 120 15.50 4.95 16.30
C LEU A 120 14.42 5.79 16.99
N MET A 121 14.36 5.78 18.33
CA MET A 121 13.35 6.53 19.08
C MET A 121 13.52 8.06 19.01
N LYS A 122 14.67 8.57 18.55
CA LYS A 122 14.86 10.00 18.25
C LYS A 122 14.19 10.43 16.95
N ASP A 123 13.87 9.49 16.07
CA ASP A 123 13.22 9.82 14.81
C ASP A 123 11.75 10.27 15.05
N PRO A 124 11.29 11.35 14.39
CA PRO A 124 9.94 11.89 14.57
C PRO A 124 8.79 10.92 14.28
N THR A 125 9.01 9.90 13.43
CA THR A 125 8.02 8.86 13.11
C THR A 125 7.85 7.91 14.28
N TYR A 126 8.96 7.44 14.88
CA TYR A 126 8.92 6.61 16.08
C TYR A 126 8.37 7.37 17.30
N GLY A 127 8.71 8.66 17.44
CA GLY A 127 8.14 9.53 18.48
C GLY A 127 6.62 9.67 18.37
N TRP A 128 6.10 9.81 17.14
CA TRP A 128 4.66 9.85 16.88
C TRP A 128 3.96 8.53 17.21
N ILE A 129 4.52 7.39 16.76
CA ILE A 129 3.98 6.06 17.09
C ILE A 129 3.92 5.88 18.62
N ARG A 130 4.98 6.26 19.35
CA ARG A 130 5.01 6.19 20.82
C ARG A 130 3.94 7.06 21.46
N GLN A 131 3.72 8.27 20.94
CA GLN A 131 2.67 9.17 21.43
C GLN A 131 1.28 8.55 21.26
N VAL A 132 1.00 7.98 20.09
CA VAL A 132 -0.28 7.31 19.81
C VAL A 132 -0.46 6.08 20.70
N ILE A 133 0.57 5.24 20.86
CA ILE A 133 0.53 4.12 21.82
C ILE A 133 0.18 4.63 23.21
N GLY A 134 0.80 5.73 23.66
CA GLY A 134 0.53 6.35 24.94
C GLY A 134 -0.92 6.81 25.11
N SER A 135 -1.55 7.34 24.06
CA SER A 135 -2.94 7.84 24.12
C SER A 135 -4.01 6.74 24.11
N PHE A 136 -3.67 5.54 23.64
CA PHE A 136 -4.59 4.40 23.57
C PHE A 136 -4.34 3.36 24.70
N ARG A 137 -3.51 3.67 25.70
CA ARG A 137 -3.24 2.76 26.81
C ARG A 137 -4.52 2.36 27.54
N GLY A 138 -4.79 1.07 27.61
CA GLY A 138 -5.99 0.53 28.25
C GLY A 138 -5.75 -0.80 28.95
N THR A 139 -6.70 -1.72 28.82
CA THR A 139 -6.65 -3.07 29.42
C THR A 139 -5.79 -4.06 28.63
N GLU A 140 -4.89 -3.57 27.78
CA GLU A 140 -3.92 -4.42 27.07
C GLU A 140 -3.02 -5.17 28.07
N PHE A 141 -2.64 -6.41 27.73
CA PHE A 141 -1.66 -7.12 28.54
C PHE A 141 -0.30 -6.40 28.46
N PRO A 142 0.52 -6.45 29.53
CA PRO A 142 1.86 -5.89 29.50
C PRO A 142 2.69 -6.46 28.34
N GLY A 143 3.01 -5.62 27.34
CA GLY A 143 3.77 -6.01 26.15
C GLY A 143 2.95 -6.06 24.86
N ASP A 144 1.62 -6.03 24.94
CA ASP A 144 0.74 -6.02 23.77
C ASP A 144 0.48 -4.59 23.26
N LEU A 145 0.32 -4.48 21.93
CA LEU A 145 -0.12 -3.26 21.27
C LEU A 145 -1.65 -3.23 21.22
N ASN A 146 -2.28 -2.15 21.70
CA ASN A 146 -3.71 -1.96 21.54
C ASN A 146 -4.10 -2.01 20.04
N PRO A 147 -5.04 -2.86 19.63
CA PRO A 147 -5.49 -2.95 18.24
C PRO A 147 -5.93 -1.63 17.61
N LEU A 148 -6.51 -0.74 18.41
CA LEU A 148 -6.97 0.57 17.96
C LEU A 148 -5.82 1.50 17.57
N VAL A 149 -4.60 1.26 18.05
CA VAL A 149 -3.42 2.06 17.67
C VAL A 149 -3.09 1.87 16.20
N VAL A 150 -3.09 0.63 15.71
CA VAL A 150 -2.74 0.35 14.31
C VAL A 150 -3.82 0.90 13.39
N ASP A 151 -5.09 0.64 13.70
CA ASP A 151 -6.24 1.21 12.96
C ASP A 151 -6.16 2.75 12.90
N PHE A 152 -5.91 3.40 14.03
CA PHE A 152 -5.76 4.85 14.07
C PHE A 152 -4.57 5.37 13.25
N LEU A 153 -3.39 4.78 13.39
CA LEU A 153 -2.19 5.18 12.65
C LEU A 153 -2.41 5.03 11.15
N TRP A 154 -3.06 3.94 10.71
CA TRP A 154 -3.39 3.70 9.31
C TRP A 154 -4.43 4.65 8.75
N ARG A 155 -5.54 4.88 9.46
CA ARG A 155 -6.51 5.90 9.06
C ARG A 155 -5.86 7.27 8.91
N LYS A 156 -4.93 7.62 9.82
CA LYS A 156 -4.17 8.87 9.73
C LYS A 156 -3.21 8.89 8.56
N GLN A 157 -2.59 7.77 8.18
CA GLN A 157 -1.64 7.71 7.08
C GLN A 157 -2.31 7.76 5.70
N THR A 158 -3.56 7.33 5.57
CA THR A 158 -4.26 7.26 4.27
C THR A 158 -5.22 8.43 4.01
N THR A 159 -5.30 9.42 4.91
CA THR A 159 -6.26 10.54 4.77
C THR A 159 -6.10 11.33 3.47
N GLY A 160 -4.88 11.39 2.91
CA GLY A 160 -4.59 12.13 1.67
C GLY A 160 -4.88 11.35 0.38
N TRP A 161 -5.06 10.03 0.46
CA TRP A 161 -5.09 9.16 -0.74
C TRP A 161 -6.28 9.46 -1.64
N ARG A 162 -7.44 9.79 -1.05
CA ARG A 162 -8.64 10.17 -1.80
C ARG A 162 -8.38 11.40 -2.67
N ALA A 163 -7.87 12.48 -2.08
CA ALA A 163 -7.61 13.72 -2.81
C ALA A 163 -6.59 13.51 -3.94
N ILE A 164 -5.50 12.78 -3.67
CA ILE A 164 -4.49 12.45 -4.68
C ILE A 164 -5.09 11.63 -5.84
N ALA A 165 -6.01 10.71 -5.54
CA ALA A 165 -6.67 9.89 -6.55
C ALA A 165 -7.72 10.69 -7.36
N GLU A 166 -8.46 11.60 -6.72
CA GLU A 166 -9.39 12.53 -7.37
C GLU A 166 -8.64 13.47 -8.32
N ASP A 167 -7.49 14.02 -7.90
CA ASP A 167 -6.63 14.85 -8.76
C ASP A 167 -6.07 14.07 -9.96
N ALA A 168 -5.67 12.81 -9.75
CA ALA A 168 -5.20 11.95 -10.83
C ALA A 168 -6.30 11.61 -11.84
N LEU A 169 -7.53 11.39 -11.37
CA LEU A 169 -8.70 11.18 -12.22
C LEU A 169 -8.98 12.45 -13.05
N ALA A 170 -9.00 13.62 -12.42
CA ALA A 170 -9.21 14.89 -13.11
C ALA A 170 -8.15 15.17 -14.19
N GLU A 171 -6.88 14.85 -13.91
CA GLU A 171 -5.82 14.95 -14.92
C GLU A 171 -6.06 13.98 -16.10
N ALA A 172 -6.47 12.74 -15.83
CA ALA A 172 -6.78 11.77 -16.87
C ALA A 172 -7.96 12.23 -17.75
N GLU A 173 -9.01 12.79 -17.15
CA GLU A 173 -10.14 13.39 -17.86
C GLU A 173 -9.69 14.55 -18.75
N SER A 174 -8.85 15.46 -18.22
CA SER A 174 -8.27 16.56 -18.99
C SER A 174 -7.42 16.08 -20.16
N ILE A 175 -6.65 15.01 -20.00
CA ILE A 175 -5.88 14.38 -21.08
C ILE A 175 -6.82 13.87 -22.17
N VAL A 176 -7.89 13.15 -21.79
CA VAL A 176 -8.87 12.60 -22.74
C VAL A 176 -9.57 13.72 -23.52
N GLU A 177 -9.99 14.79 -22.85
CA GLU A 177 -10.62 15.94 -23.49
C GLU A 177 -9.68 16.61 -24.50
N ARG A 178 -8.42 16.87 -24.12
CA ARG A 178 -7.42 17.46 -25.02
C ARG A 178 -7.11 16.58 -26.23
N VAL A 179 -6.98 15.26 -26.03
CA VAL A 179 -6.76 14.32 -27.15
C VAL A 179 -7.98 14.32 -28.07
N ASN A 180 -9.20 14.23 -27.52
CA ASN A 180 -10.43 14.22 -28.30
C ASN A 180 -10.55 15.48 -29.16
N GLU A 181 -10.30 16.66 -28.60
CA GLU A 181 -10.29 17.93 -29.34
C GLU A 181 -9.25 17.91 -30.46
N ALA A 182 -8.02 17.47 -30.18
CA ALA A 182 -6.96 17.37 -31.19
C ALA A 182 -7.31 16.40 -32.33
N LEU A 183 -7.98 15.28 -32.02
CA LEU A 183 -8.47 14.32 -33.02
C LEU A 183 -9.58 14.94 -33.87
N PHE A 184 -10.58 15.59 -33.24
CA PHE A 184 -11.70 16.22 -33.94
C PHE A 184 -11.25 17.33 -34.89
N GLN A 185 -10.26 18.15 -34.50
CA GLN A 185 -9.68 19.16 -35.38
C GLN A 185 -9.06 18.60 -36.67
N ILE A 186 -8.62 17.35 -36.66
CA ILE A 186 -8.05 16.71 -37.85
C ILE A 186 -9.11 16.02 -38.69
N VAL A 187 -10.10 15.37 -38.07
CA VAL A 187 -11.10 14.59 -38.82
C VAL A 187 -12.25 15.44 -39.37
N CYS A 188 -12.51 16.60 -38.77
CA CYS A 188 -13.59 17.50 -39.15
C CYS A 188 -13.05 18.93 -39.29
N SER A 189 -12.89 19.40 -40.54
CA SER A 189 -12.41 20.75 -40.83
C SER A 189 -13.45 21.84 -40.62
N ASP A 190 -14.73 21.49 -40.51
CA ASP A 190 -15.85 22.41 -40.31
C ASP A 190 -16.02 22.71 -38.81
N ASP A 191 -15.85 23.97 -38.43
CA ASP A 191 -15.86 24.42 -37.04
C ASP A 191 -17.25 24.30 -36.40
N ASP A 192 -18.31 24.62 -37.13
CA ASP A 192 -19.69 24.56 -36.63
C ASP A 192 -20.12 23.10 -36.44
N LEU A 193 -19.75 22.23 -37.38
CA LEU A 193 -20.00 20.81 -37.26
C LEU A 193 -19.23 20.19 -36.08
N ARG A 194 -18.00 20.62 -35.80
CA ARG A 194 -17.25 20.16 -34.62
C ARG A 194 -17.95 20.52 -33.32
N VAL A 195 -18.44 21.76 -33.19
CA VAL A 195 -19.19 22.20 -32.00
C VAL A 195 -20.46 21.37 -31.83
N ASN A 196 -21.24 21.18 -32.90
CA ASN A 196 -22.45 20.37 -32.87
C ASN A 196 -22.17 18.91 -32.48
N LEU A 197 -21.09 18.31 -33.01
CA LEU A 197 -20.68 16.95 -32.67
C LEU A 197 -20.25 16.84 -31.20
N ARG A 198 -19.48 17.81 -30.71
CA ARG A 198 -19.04 17.84 -29.31
C ARG A 198 -20.24 17.95 -28.37
N ASP A 199 -21.16 18.85 -28.67
CA ASP A 199 -22.35 19.07 -27.84
C ASP A 199 -23.29 17.85 -27.87
N TRP A 200 -23.41 17.19 -29.02
CA TRP A 200 -24.17 15.93 -29.15
C TRP A 200 -23.54 14.76 -28.36
N LEU A 201 -22.21 14.64 -28.39
CA LEU A 201 -21.47 13.58 -27.68
C LEU A 201 -21.27 13.87 -26.18
N HIS A 202 -21.51 15.10 -25.74
CA HIS A 202 -21.15 15.56 -24.39
C HIS A 202 -21.77 14.69 -23.29
N ALA A 203 -23.06 14.35 -23.41
CA ALA A 203 -23.75 13.55 -22.41
C ALA A 203 -23.14 12.13 -22.27
N ASP A 204 -22.80 11.50 -23.39
CA ASP A 204 -22.20 10.16 -23.40
C ASP A 204 -20.76 10.17 -22.88
N PHE A 205 -19.99 11.22 -23.20
CA PHE A 205 -18.63 11.39 -22.65
C PHE A 205 -18.65 11.68 -21.15
N GLN A 206 -19.57 12.52 -20.68
CA GLN A 206 -19.75 12.81 -19.26
C GLN A 206 -20.14 11.56 -18.47
N LYS A 207 -20.95 10.68 -19.05
CA LYS A 207 -21.31 9.41 -18.42
C LYS A 207 -20.07 8.58 -18.05
N ALA A 208 -19.08 8.49 -18.94
CA ALA A 208 -17.86 7.75 -18.67
C ALA A 208 -17.05 8.34 -17.50
N SER A 209 -17.00 9.67 -17.38
CA SER A 209 -16.42 10.36 -16.21
C SER A 209 -17.18 10.06 -14.92
N VAL A 210 -18.50 10.16 -14.96
CA VAL A 210 -19.35 9.89 -13.79
C VAL A 210 -19.20 8.44 -13.32
N ASP A 211 -19.17 7.50 -14.26
CA ASP A 211 -18.96 6.08 -13.95
C ASP A 211 -17.55 5.86 -13.34
N ALA A 212 -16.51 6.50 -13.87
CA ALA A 212 -15.15 6.41 -13.32
C ALA A 212 -15.04 6.99 -11.90
N ALA A 213 -15.65 8.15 -11.64
CA ALA A 213 -15.71 8.76 -10.32
C ALA A 213 -16.47 7.89 -9.31
N LYS A 214 -17.56 7.24 -9.76
CA LYS A 214 -18.34 6.32 -8.94
C LYS A 214 -17.55 5.07 -8.55
N GLU A 215 -16.72 4.53 -9.44
CA GLU A 215 -15.85 3.37 -9.16
C GLU A 215 -14.67 3.70 -8.24
N LEU A 216 -14.30 4.98 -8.10
CA LEU A 216 -13.25 5.40 -7.18
C LEU A 216 -13.63 5.17 -5.71
N GLU A 217 -14.90 5.36 -5.35
CA GLU A 217 -15.38 5.18 -3.97
C GLU A 217 -15.22 3.75 -3.45
N PRO A 218 -15.71 2.69 -4.14
CA PRO A 218 -15.44 1.31 -3.77
C PRO A 218 -13.95 0.96 -3.74
N ALA A 219 -13.12 1.55 -4.62
CA ALA A 219 -11.69 1.27 -4.64
C ALA A 219 -11.00 1.74 -3.34
N VAL A 220 -11.39 2.91 -2.82
CA VAL A 220 -10.90 3.43 -1.53
C VAL A 220 -11.37 2.53 -0.37
N LEU A 221 -12.63 2.10 -0.37
CA LEU A 221 -13.19 1.23 0.66
C LEU A 221 -12.58 -0.18 0.65
N ASN A 222 -12.44 -0.81 -0.52
CA ASN A 222 -11.81 -2.13 -0.64
C ASN A 222 -10.33 -2.11 -0.20
N THR A 223 -9.64 -0.99 -0.45
CA THR A 223 -8.28 -0.79 0.05
C THR A 223 -8.28 -0.75 1.57
N HIS A 224 -9.21 -0.03 2.20
CA HIS A 224 -9.41 -0.05 3.65
C HIS A 224 -9.64 -1.48 4.19
N ASP A 225 -10.59 -2.22 3.61
CA ASP A 225 -10.96 -3.56 4.09
C ASP A 225 -9.81 -4.58 3.93
N SER A 226 -9.06 -4.47 2.83
CA SER A 226 -7.85 -5.29 2.61
C SER A 226 -6.77 -4.98 3.65
N LEU A 227 -6.64 -3.72 4.07
CA LEU A 227 -5.69 -3.29 5.10
C LEU A 227 -6.12 -3.74 6.50
N GLU A 228 -7.40 -3.68 6.82
CA GLU A 228 -7.97 -4.23 8.06
C GLU A 228 -7.72 -5.75 8.15
N ALA A 229 -7.93 -6.48 7.06
CA ALA A 229 -7.65 -7.91 7.00
C ALA A 229 -6.15 -8.25 7.19
N TYR A 230 -5.23 -7.43 6.67
CA TYR A 230 -3.80 -7.62 6.89
C TYR A 230 -3.41 -7.45 8.36
N TYR A 231 -4.02 -6.49 9.05
CA TYR A 231 -3.81 -6.31 10.49
C TYR A 231 -4.24 -7.54 11.29
N GLU A 232 -5.42 -8.09 10.99
CA GLU A 232 -5.91 -9.32 11.61
C GLU A 232 -4.94 -10.49 11.45
N LEU A 233 -4.39 -10.67 10.24
CA LEU A 233 -3.40 -11.71 9.96
C LEU A 233 -2.08 -11.46 10.69
N ALA A 234 -1.59 -10.22 10.72
CA ALA A 234 -0.36 -9.86 11.42
C ALA A 234 -0.48 -10.09 12.93
N ARG A 235 -1.62 -9.71 13.53
CA ARG A 235 -1.94 -9.96 14.93
C ARG A 235 -1.93 -11.46 15.23
N TRP A 236 -2.63 -12.25 14.42
CA TRP A 236 -2.67 -13.72 14.60
C TRP A 236 -1.27 -14.34 14.54
N ARG A 237 -0.45 -13.95 13.54
CA ARG A 237 0.93 -14.45 13.39
C ARG A 237 1.83 -14.06 14.56
N PHE A 238 1.69 -12.84 15.07
CA PHE A 238 2.47 -12.39 16.21
C PHE A 238 2.12 -13.21 17.46
N THR A 239 0.82 -13.37 17.74
CA THR A 239 0.35 -14.19 18.87
C THR A 239 0.84 -15.64 18.76
N ASP A 240 0.74 -16.23 17.58
CA ASP A 240 1.21 -17.61 17.33
C ASP A 240 2.72 -17.75 17.53
N ASN A 241 3.50 -16.78 17.05
CA ASN A 241 4.95 -16.77 17.25
C ASN A 241 5.33 -16.55 18.72
N ALA A 242 4.66 -15.64 19.44
CA ALA A 242 4.91 -15.42 20.86
C ALA A 242 4.58 -16.67 21.69
N ALA A 243 3.42 -17.29 21.42
CA ALA A 243 3.02 -18.53 22.07
C ALA A 243 4.01 -19.66 21.75
N THR A 244 4.23 -19.97 20.48
CA THR A 244 4.97 -21.16 20.07
C THR A 244 6.49 -20.99 20.22
N GLN A 245 7.05 -19.87 19.73
CA GLN A 245 8.49 -19.71 19.63
C GLN A 245 9.13 -19.14 20.90
N VAL A 246 8.38 -18.42 21.72
CA VAL A 246 8.90 -17.84 22.96
C VAL A 246 8.43 -18.64 24.16
N ILE A 247 7.11 -18.72 24.37
CA ILE A 247 6.55 -19.31 25.58
C ILE A 247 6.73 -20.83 25.56
N GLU A 248 6.15 -21.53 24.59
CA GLU A 248 6.21 -22.99 24.56
C GLU A 248 7.65 -23.48 24.40
N ARG A 249 8.42 -22.89 23.49
CA ARG A 249 9.82 -23.29 23.27
C ARG A 249 10.70 -23.14 24.51
N HIS A 250 10.61 -22.02 25.23
CA HIS A 250 11.54 -21.76 26.36
C HIS A 250 10.98 -22.13 27.72
N GLN A 251 9.65 -22.20 27.89
CA GLN A 251 9.03 -22.60 29.17
C GLN A 251 8.74 -24.11 29.22
N LEU A 252 8.34 -24.70 28.08
CA LEU A 252 7.87 -26.09 28.00
C LEU A 252 8.80 -27.00 27.17
N GLY A 253 9.71 -26.41 26.39
CA GLY A 253 10.68 -27.11 25.56
C GLY A 253 11.77 -27.83 26.36
N PRO A 254 12.74 -28.46 25.67
CA PRO A 254 13.74 -29.34 26.28
C PRO A 254 14.55 -28.71 27.41
N ASP A 255 14.91 -27.44 27.24
CA ASP A 255 15.68 -26.65 28.22
C ASP A 255 14.77 -25.84 29.15
N GLY A 256 13.45 -26.07 29.08
CA GLY A 256 12.46 -25.34 29.88
C GLY A 256 12.55 -25.68 31.36
N PRO A 257 12.14 -24.76 32.24
CA PRO A 257 12.20 -24.92 33.70
C PRO A 257 11.50 -26.18 34.21
N LEU A 258 10.44 -26.64 33.52
CA LEU A 258 9.75 -27.88 33.90
C LEU A 258 10.57 -29.15 33.65
N ARG A 259 11.56 -29.11 32.75
CA ARG A 259 12.46 -30.22 32.42
C ARG A 259 13.86 -30.05 32.99
N LEU A 260 14.17 -28.86 33.52
CA LEU A 260 15.47 -28.49 34.06
C LEU A 260 15.92 -29.41 35.20
N PHE A 261 15.02 -29.75 36.13
CA PHE A 261 15.35 -30.60 37.26
C PHE A 261 15.42 -32.08 36.83
N SER A 262 16.61 -32.48 36.38
CA SER A 262 16.92 -33.83 35.90
C SER A 262 18.11 -34.43 36.68
N PRO A 263 18.29 -35.77 36.65
CA PRO A 263 19.47 -36.39 37.26
C PRO A 263 20.79 -35.84 36.71
N GLN A 264 20.83 -35.48 35.43
CA GLN A 264 21.99 -34.85 34.81
C GLN A 264 22.27 -33.46 35.37
N TYR A 265 21.23 -32.63 35.54
CA TYR A 265 21.35 -31.30 36.16
C TYR A 265 21.85 -31.40 37.61
N VAL A 266 21.32 -32.32 38.40
CA VAL A 266 21.78 -32.59 39.77
C VAL A 266 23.25 -33.01 39.78
N SER A 267 23.64 -33.91 38.87
CA SER A 267 25.03 -34.36 38.77
C SER A 267 25.97 -33.22 38.37
N GLU A 268 25.57 -32.36 37.44
CA GLU A 268 26.40 -31.23 37.02
C GLU A 268 26.56 -30.16 38.13
N LYS A 269 25.47 -29.84 38.82
CA LYS A 269 25.43 -28.70 39.76
C LYS A 269 25.71 -29.05 41.22
N LEU A 270 25.54 -30.31 41.63
CA LEU A 270 25.59 -30.70 43.04
C LEU A 270 26.55 -31.87 43.33
N TYR A 271 27.07 -32.58 42.32
CA TYR A 271 28.02 -33.67 42.52
C TYR A 271 29.47 -33.19 42.38
N GLY A 272 30.39 -33.86 43.08
CA GLY A 272 31.82 -33.54 43.11
C GLY A 272 32.24 -32.64 44.28
N GLU A 273 33.51 -32.73 44.69
CA GLU A 273 34.06 -32.00 45.84
C GLU A 273 33.87 -30.48 45.71
N GLN A 274 33.96 -29.92 44.49
CA GLN A 274 33.75 -28.50 44.26
C GLN A 274 32.33 -27.98 44.60
N ASN A 275 31.34 -28.87 44.76
CA ASN A 275 29.94 -28.54 45.03
C ASN A 275 29.46 -29.01 46.41
N GLU A 276 30.36 -29.51 47.27
CA GLU A 276 30.01 -30.13 48.55
C GLU A 276 29.24 -29.18 49.48
N ASP A 277 29.67 -27.93 49.58
CA ASP A 277 28.98 -26.91 50.39
C ASP A 277 27.57 -26.62 49.85
N ALA A 278 27.40 -26.59 48.53
CA ALA A 278 26.09 -26.35 47.91
C ALA A 278 25.12 -27.51 48.18
N LEU A 279 25.60 -28.75 48.08
CA LEU A 279 24.81 -29.94 48.40
C LEU A 279 24.49 -30.02 49.90
N SER A 280 25.48 -29.77 50.75
CA SER A 280 25.31 -29.76 52.21
C SER A 280 24.32 -28.67 52.65
N ASN A 281 24.36 -27.48 52.05
CA ASN A 281 23.37 -26.44 52.34
C ASN A 281 21.96 -26.81 51.84
N LEU A 282 21.84 -27.54 50.73
CA LEU A 282 20.56 -27.88 50.13
C LEU A 282 19.85 -29.05 50.83
N VAL A 283 20.58 -30.13 51.12
CA VAL A 283 20.00 -31.37 51.68
C VAL A 283 20.59 -31.77 53.03
N GLY A 284 21.60 -31.03 53.53
CA GLY A 284 22.18 -31.27 54.83
C GLY A 284 21.13 -31.22 55.92
N GLU A 285 21.23 -32.17 56.84
CA GLU A 285 20.21 -32.33 57.85
C GLU A 285 20.24 -31.17 58.84
N ASN A 286 19.08 -30.52 59.03
CA ASN A 286 18.95 -29.49 60.05
C ASN A 286 19.26 -30.09 61.45
N PRO A 287 20.02 -29.38 62.30
CA PRO A 287 20.39 -29.85 63.65
C PRO A 287 19.22 -30.35 64.50
N ASN A 288 18.04 -29.72 64.40
CA ASN A 288 16.84 -30.15 65.14
C ASN A 288 16.30 -31.50 64.65
N LYS A 289 16.35 -31.74 63.33
CA LYS A 289 15.96 -33.04 62.75
C LYS A 289 16.97 -34.12 63.12
N ALA A 290 18.26 -33.81 63.06
CA ALA A 290 19.34 -34.72 63.48
C ALA A 290 19.19 -35.10 64.97
N GLN A 291 18.96 -34.12 65.84
CA GLN A 291 18.75 -34.35 67.27
C GLN A 291 17.50 -35.18 67.55
N LYS A 292 16.40 -34.89 66.85
CA LYS A 292 15.16 -35.68 66.95
C LYS A 292 15.39 -37.12 66.47
N ARG A 293 16.16 -37.33 65.39
CA ARG A 293 16.51 -38.66 64.90
C ARG A 293 17.33 -39.44 65.92
N LEU A 294 18.35 -38.81 66.52
CA LEU A 294 19.14 -39.40 67.59
C LEU A 294 18.27 -39.84 68.79
N GLY A 295 17.32 -38.98 69.19
CA GLY A 295 16.36 -39.31 70.25
C GLY A 295 15.50 -40.52 69.91
N LEU A 296 14.87 -40.52 68.74
CA LEU A 296 14.03 -41.63 68.26
C LEU A 296 14.82 -42.93 68.08
N ASP A 297 16.07 -42.86 67.62
CA ASP A 297 16.94 -44.04 67.48
C ASP A 297 17.33 -44.63 68.84
N SER A 298 17.58 -43.78 69.83
CA SER A 298 17.84 -44.22 71.20
C SER A 298 16.62 -44.90 71.80
N GLU A 299 15.44 -44.31 71.62
CA GLU A 299 14.18 -44.89 72.08
C GLU A 299 13.89 -46.22 71.39
N ARG A 300 14.06 -46.30 70.07
CA ARG A 300 13.92 -47.54 69.29
C ARG A 300 14.82 -48.65 69.83
N ARG A 301 16.10 -48.39 70.08
CA ARG A 301 17.02 -49.40 70.63
C ARG A 301 16.57 -49.91 72.00
N SER A 302 16.11 -49.00 72.86
CA SER A 302 15.61 -49.37 74.19
C SER A 302 14.38 -50.26 74.11
N LEU A 303 13.44 -49.95 73.21
CA LEU A 303 12.25 -50.75 72.97
C LEU A 303 12.59 -52.12 72.36
N GLU A 304 13.51 -52.18 71.39
CA GLU A 304 13.98 -53.44 70.79
C GLU A 304 14.66 -54.36 71.82
N GLU A 305 15.47 -53.80 72.72
CA GLU A 305 16.12 -54.58 73.77
C GLU A 305 15.11 -55.08 74.81
N SER A 306 14.15 -54.23 75.20
CA SER A 306 13.03 -54.62 76.06
C SER A 306 12.21 -55.75 75.43
N MET A 307 11.98 -55.69 74.11
CA MET A 307 11.26 -56.72 73.37
C MET A 307 12.05 -58.03 73.27
N LYS A 308 13.37 -57.99 73.03
CA LYS A 308 14.23 -59.19 73.08
C LYS A 308 14.22 -59.85 74.46
N ARG A 309 14.27 -59.06 75.54
CA ARG A 309 14.17 -59.58 76.92
C ARG A 309 12.83 -60.26 77.17
N LEU A 310 11.73 -59.67 76.74
CA LEU A 310 10.39 -60.27 76.82
C LEU A 310 10.27 -61.57 76.00
N GLN A 311 10.87 -61.63 74.81
CA GLN A 311 10.87 -62.84 73.98
C GLN A 311 11.73 -63.95 74.59
N ALA A 312 12.89 -63.63 75.18
CA ALA A 312 13.73 -64.59 75.90
C ALA A 312 13.03 -65.16 77.15
N PHE A 313 12.24 -64.34 77.84
CA PHE A 313 11.46 -64.76 79.02
C PHE A 313 10.29 -65.70 78.66
N LYS A 314 9.75 -65.62 77.43
CA LYS A 314 8.69 -66.52 76.93
C LYS A 314 9.21 -67.89 76.44
N MET A 315 10.53 -68.09 76.34
CA MET A 315 11.16 -69.36 75.91
C MET A 315 11.76 -70.19 77.08
N LEU A 316 11.56 -69.75 78.32
CA LEU A 316 11.77 -70.52 79.56
C LEU A 316 10.44 -71.07 80.05
#